data_AF-A0A4R2HSR5-F1
#
_entry.id   AF-A0A4R2HSR5-F1
#
_cell.length_a   1.000
_cell.length_b   1.000
_cell.length_c   1.000
_cell.angle_alpha   90.00
_cell.angle_beta   90.00
_cell.angle_gamma   90.00
#
_symmetry.space_group_name_H-M   'P 1'
#
loop_
_entity.id
_entity.type
_entity.pdbx_description
1 polymer ?
#
loop_
_entity_poly.entity_id
_entity_poly.type
_entity_poly.pdbx_seq_one_letter_code
_entity_poly.pdbx_strand_id
1 'polypeptide(L)'
;MKLYLVKEEGEPLWVAALAHERMYGYVANTGKFHDNNALRNDYYMERDFTYEEIGPAEARRLIDGGVGRLDEVEEAEILAIWQADPKPLDPTDVLSIAAGYNR
;
A
#
# COMPACT_ATOMS: atom_id res chain seq x y z
N MET A 1 7.30 -0.21 11.80
CA MET A 1 6.46 -0.33 10.59
C MET A 1 7.20 -1.21 9.61
N LYS A 2 6.51 -2.14 8.94
CA LYS A 2 7.10 -2.97 7.89
C LYS A 2 6.48 -2.63 6.55
N LEU A 3 7.24 -2.75 5.48
CA LEU A 3 6.78 -2.51 4.12
C LEU A 3 6.80 -3.81 3.35
N TYR A 4 5.82 -3.99 2.47
CA TYR A 4 5.68 -5.17 1.64
C TYR A 4 5.43 -4.79 0.20
N LEU A 5 6.02 -5.53 -0.73
CA LEU A 5 5.53 -5.66 -2.08
C LEU A 5 4.52 -6.81 -2.09
N VAL A 6 3.26 -6.48 -2.40
CA VAL A 6 2.18 -7.44 -2.59
C VAL A 6 2.17 -7.86 -4.06
N LYS A 7 2.12 -9.16 -4.31
CA LYS A 7 2.09 -9.74 -5.66
C LYS A 7 0.92 -10.69 -5.82
N GLU A 8 0.32 -10.65 -7.00
CA GLU A 8 -0.66 -11.61 -7.47
C GLU A 8 -0.05 -12.35 -8.66
N GLU A 9 -0.02 -13.69 -8.60
CA GLU A 9 0.60 -14.54 -9.63
C GLU A 9 2.06 -14.17 -10.00
N GLY A 10 2.76 -13.49 -9.10
CA GLY A 10 4.14 -13.03 -9.29
C GLY A 10 4.29 -11.60 -9.81
N GLU A 11 3.20 -10.96 -10.23
CA GLU A 11 3.18 -9.58 -10.72
C GLU A 11 3.00 -8.57 -9.57
N PRO A 12 3.75 -7.44 -9.57
CA PRO A 12 3.58 -6.36 -8.60
C PRO A 12 2.16 -5.78 -8.62
N LEU A 13 1.45 -5.86 -7.50
CA LEU A 13 0.09 -5.33 -7.38
C LEU A 13 0.03 -4.09 -6.47
N TRP A 14 0.56 -4.21 -5.24
CA TRP A 14 0.52 -3.12 -4.25
C TRP A 14 1.84 -2.93 -3.52
N VAL A 15 2.09 -1.70 -3.08
CA VAL A 15 3.01 -1.43 -1.96
C VAL A 15 2.18 -1.30 -0.69
N ALA A 16 2.41 -2.16 0.29
CA ALA A 16 1.70 -2.18 1.55
C ALA A 16 2.59 -1.76 2.72
N ALA A 17 1.98 -1.14 3.74
CA ALA A 17 2.63 -0.80 5.00
C ALA A 17 1.87 -1.43 6.18
N LEU A 18 2.56 -2.22 6.99
CA LEU A 18 2.04 -2.84 8.20
C LEU A 18 2.52 -2.07 9.43
N ALA A 19 1.58 -1.49 10.16
CA ALA A 19 1.79 -0.83 11.44
C ALA A 19 0.94 -1.52 12.52
N HIS A 20 1.60 -2.31 13.37
CA HIS A 20 0.92 -3.22 14.30
C HIS A 20 -0.05 -4.16 13.56
N GLU A 21 -1.36 -4.02 13.78
CA GLU A 21 -2.42 -4.82 13.17
C GLU A 21 -3.17 -4.06 12.06
N ARG A 22 -2.67 -2.88 11.65
CA ARG A 22 -3.24 -2.11 10.55
C ARG A 22 -2.39 -2.26 9.30
N MET A 23 -3.06 -2.64 8.21
CA MET A 23 -2.46 -2.72 6.88
C MET A 23 -2.92 -1.51 6.08
N TYR A 24 -1.97 -0.82 5.47
CA TYR A 24 -2.24 0.26 4.55
C TYR A 24 -1.78 -0.13 3.15
N GLY A 25 -2.55 0.21 2.12
CA GLY A 25 -2.15 0.05 0.72
C GLY A 25 -1.89 1.41 0.08
N TYR A 26 -0.81 1.53 -0.69
CA TYR A 26 -0.54 2.73 -1.48
C TYR A 26 -1.39 2.76 -2.74
N VAL A 27 -2.25 3.78 -2.89
CA VAL A 27 -3.06 3.98 -4.10
C VAL A 27 -2.41 5.07 -4.93
N ALA A 28 -1.86 4.71 -6.10
CA ALA A 28 -1.09 5.64 -6.92
C ALA A 28 -1.93 6.83 -7.42
N ASN A 29 -3.22 6.59 -7.70
CA ASN A 29 -4.15 7.61 -8.18
C ASN A 29 -4.40 8.73 -7.13
N THR A 30 -4.25 8.44 -5.83
CA THR A 30 -4.38 9.45 -4.76
C THR A 30 -3.03 9.97 -4.28
N GLY A 31 -1.95 9.22 -4.55
CA GLY A 31 -0.61 9.49 -4.06
C GLY A 31 -0.44 9.22 -2.57
N LYS A 32 -1.31 8.42 -1.95
CA LYS A 32 -1.35 8.21 -0.49
C LYS A 32 -1.49 6.74 -0.10
N PHE A 33 -1.13 6.45 1.15
CA PHE A 33 -1.44 5.18 1.80
C PHE A 33 -2.79 5.26 2.51
N HIS A 34 -3.63 4.25 2.30
CA HIS A 34 -4.98 4.18 2.86
C HIS A 34 -5.17 2.91 3.68
N ASP A 35 -5.99 2.96 4.75
CA ASP A 35 -6.31 1.77 5.55
C ASP A 35 -7.02 0.75 4.67
N ASN A 36 -6.42 -0.43 4.52
CA ASN A 36 -6.86 -1.43 3.57
C ASN A 36 -7.20 -2.74 4.30
N ASN A 37 -8.48 -2.87 4.66
CA ASN A 37 -8.97 -4.05 5.37
C ASN A 37 -8.88 -5.33 4.53
N ALA A 38 -9.00 -5.23 3.19
CA ALA A 38 -8.88 -6.38 2.30
C ALA A 38 -7.44 -6.94 2.34
N LEU A 39 -6.42 -6.10 2.17
CA LEU A 39 -5.02 -6.52 2.30
C LEU A 39 -4.69 -7.05 3.70
N ARG A 40 -5.30 -6.47 4.75
CA ARG A 40 -5.14 -7.00 6.11
C ARG A 40 -5.72 -8.41 6.22
N ASN A 41 -6.94 -8.62 5.75
CA ASN A 41 -7.62 -9.90 5.82
C ASN A 41 -6.84 -10.97 5.04
N ASP A 42 -6.38 -10.61 3.86
CA ASP A 42 -5.56 -11.50 3.03
C ASP A 42 -4.23 -11.87 3.71
N TYR A 43 -3.51 -10.89 4.24
CA TYR A 43 -2.23 -11.12 4.92
C TYR A 43 -2.33 -12.11 6.11
N TYR A 44 -3.42 -12.03 6.89
CA TYR A 44 -3.57 -12.86 8.09
C TYR A 44 -4.35 -14.15 7.86
N MET A 45 -5.30 -14.18 6.93
CA MET A 45 -6.32 -15.22 6.81
C MET A 45 -6.37 -15.87 5.43
N GLU A 46 -6.64 -15.09 4.37
CA GLU A 46 -6.97 -15.64 3.04
C GLU A 46 -5.72 -16.17 2.32
N ARG A 47 -4.62 -15.42 2.34
CA ARG A 47 -3.32 -15.78 1.76
C ARG A 47 -3.39 -16.06 0.25
N ASP A 48 -4.24 -15.33 -0.44
CA ASP A 48 -4.37 -15.34 -1.89
C ASP A 48 -3.19 -14.60 -2.55
N PHE A 49 -2.65 -13.56 -1.90
CA PHE A 49 -1.46 -12.85 -2.38
C PHE A 49 -0.15 -13.31 -1.73
N THR A 50 0.96 -12.98 -2.40
CA THR A 50 2.30 -13.10 -1.83
C THR A 50 2.79 -11.76 -1.31
N TYR A 51 3.41 -11.77 -0.13
CA TYR A 51 3.94 -10.58 0.54
C TYR A 51 5.46 -10.69 0.71
N GLU A 52 6.19 -9.88 -0.05
CA GLU A 52 7.65 -9.79 0.05
C GLU A 52 8.02 -8.58 0.92
N GLU A 53 8.74 -8.79 2.02
CA GLU A 53 9.21 -7.67 2.87
C GLU A 53 10.25 -6.84 2.10
N ILE A 54 10.01 -5.53 1.99
CA ILE A 54 10.87 -4.60 1.26
C ILE A 54 11.35 -3.46 2.15
N GLY A 55 12.46 -2.81 1.75
CA GLY A 55 12.97 -1.62 2.41
C GLY A 55 12.35 -0.31 1.88
N PRO A 56 12.48 0.81 2.60
CA PRO A 56 11.93 2.11 2.18
C PRO A 56 12.40 2.59 0.81
N ALA A 57 13.66 2.31 0.45
CA ALA A 57 14.21 2.68 -0.85
C ALA A 57 13.56 1.92 -2.01
N GLU A 58 13.26 0.64 -1.83
CA GLU A 58 12.58 -0.17 -2.84
C GLU A 58 11.10 0.21 -2.95
N ALA A 59 10.43 0.39 -1.81
CA ALA A 59 9.06 0.89 -1.78
C ALA A 59 8.93 2.21 -2.53
N ARG A 60 9.89 3.13 -2.35
CA ARG A 60 9.92 4.39 -3.10
C ARG A 60 10.03 4.18 -4.61
N ARG A 61 10.92 3.30 -5.06
CA ARG A 61 11.08 2.99 -6.49
C ARG A 61 9.80 2.42 -7.10
N LEU A 62 9.13 1.52 -6.39
CA LEU A 62 7.88 0.90 -6.85
C LEU A 62 6.74 1.91 -6.93
N ILE A 63 6.62 2.78 -5.91
CA ILE A 63 5.66 3.90 -5.90
C ILE A 63 5.90 4.84 -7.08
N ASP A 64 7.14 5.29 -7.28
CA ASP A 64 7.49 6.18 -8.38
C ASP A 64 7.32 5.48 -9.75
N GLY A 65 7.38 4.13 -9.77
CA GLY A 65 7.10 3.27 -10.93
C GLY A 65 5.61 3.03 -11.19
N GLY A 66 4.71 3.49 -10.33
CA GLY A 66 3.26 3.42 -10.52
C GLY A 66 2.56 2.17 -9.99
N VAL A 67 3.23 1.37 -9.14
CA VAL A 67 2.57 0.23 -8.47
C VAL A 67 1.40 0.72 -7.59
N GLY A 68 0.29 -0.02 -7.59
CA GLY A 68 -0.95 0.39 -6.91
C GLY A 68 -1.81 1.38 -7.71
N ARG A 69 -1.59 1.49 -9.02
CA ARG A 69 -2.47 2.26 -9.91
C ARG A 69 -3.70 1.45 -10.29
N LEU A 70 -4.85 2.08 -10.12
CA LEU A 70 -6.17 1.56 -10.49
C LEU A 70 -6.63 2.14 -11.83
N ASP A 71 -7.44 1.39 -12.56
CA ASP A 71 -8.07 1.85 -13.80
C ASP A 71 -9.17 2.86 -13.47
N GLU A 72 -9.07 4.07 -14.02
CA GLU A 72 -9.97 5.18 -13.68
C GLU A 72 -11.39 5.00 -14.21
N VAL A 73 -11.62 4.06 -15.14
CA VAL A 73 -12.93 3.77 -15.74
C VAL A 73 -13.54 2.53 -15.10
N GLU A 74 -12.81 1.43 -15.04
CA GLU A 74 -13.30 0.16 -14.49
C GLU A 74 -13.46 0.22 -12.97
N GLU A 75 -12.60 0.99 -12.29
CA GLU A 75 -12.53 1.08 -10.83
C GLU A 75 -12.98 2.46 -10.30
N ALA A 76 -13.75 3.21 -11.09
CA ALA A 76 -14.18 4.57 -10.76
C ALA A 76 -14.87 4.68 -9.39
N GLU A 77 -15.73 3.71 -9.04
CA GLU A 77 -16.46 3.70 -7.76
C GLU A 77 -15.52 3.51 -6.57
N ILE A 78 -14.59 2.55 -6.65
CA ILE A 78 -13.65 2.29 -5.55
C ILE A 78 -12.60 3.40 -5.46
N LEU A 79 -12.20 3.99 -6.59
CA LEU A 79 -11.31 5.14 -6.61
C LEU A 79 -11.96 6.35 -5.91
N ALA A 80 -13.26 6.59 -6.12
CA ALA A 80 -13.98 7.65 -5.42
C ALA A 80 -13.98 7.45 -3.89
N ILE A 81 -14.05 6.20 -3.42
CA ILE A 81 -13.95 5.88 -1.98
C ILE A 81 -12.57 6.26 -1.44
N TRP A 82 -11.49 5.88 -2.14
CA TRP A 82 -10.13 6.22 -1.72
C TRP A 82 -9.87 7.72 -1.73
N GLN A 83 -10.37 8.43 -2.75
CA GLN A 83 -10.28 9.89 -2.83
C GLN A 83 -11.02 10.60 -1.70
N ALA A 84 -12.09 9.99 -1.17
CA ALA A 84 -12.88 10.51 -0.07
C ALA A 84 -12.37 10.12 1.32
N ASP A 85 -11.30 9.33 1.42
CA ASP A 85 -10.71 8.93 2.70
C ASP A 85 -10.30 10.17 3.53
N PRO A 86 -10.83 10.38 4.75
CA PRO A 86 -10.50 11.54 5.57
C PRO A 86 -9.15 11.43 6.27
N LYS A 87 -8.50 10.25 6.28
CA LYS A 87 -7.27 10.00 7.05
C LYS A 87 -6.20 9.23 6.26
N PRO A 88 -5.86 9.64 5.02
CA PRO A 88 -4.77 9.04 4.28
C PRO A 88 -3.43 9.38 4.94
N LEU A 89 -2.44 8.51 4.77
CA LEU A 89 -1.06 8.72 5.22
C LEU A 89 -0.17 9.16 4.05
N ASP A 90 0.74 10.09 4.33
CA ASP A 90 1.74 10.52 3.35
C ASP A 90 2.81 9.43 3.16
N PRO A 91 3.18 9.10 1.90
CA PRO A 91 4.25 8.16 1.64
C PRO A 91 5.57 8.54 2.32
N THR A 92 5.89 9.83 2.38
CA THR A 92 7.14 10.31 3.00
C THR A 92 7.18 9.97 4.48
N ASP A 93 6.07 10.15 5.19
CA ASP A 93 5.97 9.85 6.62
C ASP A 93 6.05 8.33 6.86
N VAL A 94 5.28 7.56 6.09
CA VAL A 94 5.27 6.09 6.14
C VAL A 94 6.69 5.52 5.92
N LEU A 95 7.36 5.96 4.86
CA LEU A 95 8.71 5.49 4.52
C LEU A 95 9.76 5.92 5.55
N SER A 96 9.61 7.12 6.14
CA SER A 96 10.51 7.61 7.19
C SER A 96 10.38 6.78 8.47
N ILE A 97 9.15 6.47 8.90
CA ILE A 97 8.89 5.61 10.05
C ILE A 97 9.43 4.18 9.79
N ALA A 98 9.23 3.66 8.58
CA ALA A 98 9.75 2.34 8.20
C ALA A 98 11.29 2.28 8.17
N ALA A 99 11.96 3.40 7.86
CA ALA A 99 13.41 3.53 7.94
C ALA A 99 13.95 3.63 9.38
N GLY A 100 13.07 3.70 10.39
CA GLY A 100 13.45 3.84 11.80
C GLY A 100 13.70 5.28 12.24
N TYR A 101 13.37 6.27 11.41
CA TYR A 101 13.41 7.68 11.79
C TYR A 101 12.13 8.04 12.57
N ASN A 102 12.12 7.76 13.87
CA ASN A 102 11.18 8.41 14.78
C ASN A 102 11.79 9.75 15.20
N ARG A 103 11.16 10.85 14.82
CA ARG A 103 11.52 12.20 15.29
C ARG A 103 10.94 12.46 16.66
#